data_AF-A0A5Q4BM40-F1
#
_entry.id   AF-A0A5Q4BM40-F1
#
_cell.length_a   1.000
_cell.length_b   1.000
_cell.length_c   1.000
_cell.angle_alpha   90.00
_cell.angle_beta   90.00
_cell.angle_gamma   90.00
#
_symmetry.space_group_name_H-M   'P 1'
#
loop_
_entity.id
_entity.type
_entity.pdbx_description
1 polymer ?
#
loop_
_entity_poly.entity_id
_entity_poly.type
_entity_poly.pdbx_seq_one_letter_code
_entity_poly.pdbx_strand_id
1 'polypeptide(L)'
;MYSLHLVLALFGQAAMVAAVPLQPLRVIQIDERAIGDLDTIERALAPVSESLANVDAAILSLDGGPVTANNLLIFSQQAQVATDQATVQVQAVDELSAFRAARLRRTTDALIDQTTTTVGDLVSRKPILDNLGVSGVALESLQRQKISSMALTAALEEKVPRVGQRIAAEGRLQLESVLDQGIAAYSVPAAATVPANPNGIPIAAPAPPAAAPAPPADQPAPPAASPAPPAASPAPPAAAPVPPAVPAVGAPIPAPVPQPAPAVGAPPAVAPAPVPAPAPNVPAAPMPVPVPPPQITPPTGRKDRKKKKKANRLLKVEEEDGTAKAAVEPVEQ
;
A
#
# COMPACT_ATOMS: atom_id res chain seq x y z
N MET A 1 -24.96 19.76 -10.21
CA MET A 1 -23.53 19.78 -10.59
C MET A 1 -22.76 20.45 -9.46
N TYR A 2 -22.48 19.70 -8.38
CA TYR A 2 -21.85 20.24 -7.18
C TYR A 2 -20.34 19.93 -7.17
N SER A 3 -19.56 21.01 -7.22
CA SER A 3 -18.19 21.21 -6.70
C SER A 3 -17.22 20.03 -6.66
N LEU A 4 -16.55 19.80 -7.78
CA LEU A 4 -15.37 18.92 -7.93
C LEU A 4 -14.02 19.66 -7.69
N HIS A 5 -14.00 20.79 -6.97
CA HIS A 5 -12.84 21.70 -6.92
C HIS A 5 -12.22 21.90 -5.53
N LEU A 6 -12.58 21.12 -4.51
CA LEU A 6 -12.09 21.35 -3.13
C LEU A 6 -11.20 20.24 -2.54
N VAL A 7 -10.75 19.25 -3.31
CA VAL A 7 -9.88 18.17 -2.79
C VAL A 7 -8.43 18.27 -3.29
N LEU A 8 -8.14 19.20 -4.22
CA LEU A 8 -6.81 19.35 -4.84
C LEU A 8 -5.96 20.50 -4.24
N ALA A 9 -6.02 20.71 -2.92
CA ALA A 9 -5.23 21.75 -2.23
C ALA A 9 -4.47 21.24 -1.00
N LEU A 10 -4.24 19.92 -0.88
CA LEU A 10 -3.49 19.32 0.24
C LEU A 10 -2.26 18.51 -0.23
N PHE A 11 -1.59 18.95 -1.29
CA PHE A 11 -0.29 18.41 -1.68
C PHE A 11 0.64 19.55 -2.10
N GLY A 12 1.44 20.02 -1.14
CA GLY A 12 2.36 21.10 -1.42
C GLY A 12 3.28 21.55 -0.31
N GLN A 13 3.55 20.76 0.75
CA GLN A 13 4.65 21.07 1.69
C GLN A 13 5.23 19.81 2.36
N ALA A 14 6.13 19.12 1.65
CA ALA A 14 7.09 18.21 2.27
C ALA A 14 8.46 18.36 1.61
N ALA A 15 8.95 19.60 1.61
CA ALA A 15 10.34 19.94 1.32
C ALA A 15 10.76 21.08 2.25
N MET A 16 10.67 20.84 3.54
CA MET A 16 11.50 21.55 4.51
C MET A 16 12.42 20.51 5.12
N VAL A 17 13.62 20.47 4.56
CA VAL A 17 14.83 19.96 5.19
C VAL A 17 14.95 20.67 6.54
N ALA A 18 14.38 20.08 7.58
CA ALA A 18 14.68 20.47 8.93
C ALA A 18 16.18 20.21 9.11
N ALA A 19 16.93 21.28 9.38
CA ALA A 19 18.28 21.20 9.90
C ALA A 19 18.21 20.44 11.24
N VAL A 20 18.30 19.11 11.16
CA VAL A 20 18.48 18.26 12.32
C VAL A 20 19.83 18.67 12.92
N PRO A 21 19.89 19.04 14.21
CA PRO A 21 21.15 19.35 14.84
C PRO A 21 22.05 18.13 14.72
N LEU A 22 23.20 18.33 14.08
CA LEU A 22 24.33 17.40 14.03
C LEU A 22 24.68 17.02 15.47
N GLN A 23 24.09 15.93 15.96
CA GLN A 23 24.56 15.32 17.19
C GLN A 23 25.95 14.77 16.88
N PRO A 24 26.95 15.07 17.74
CA PRO A 24 28.33 14.70 17.50
C PRO A 24 28.43 13.19 17.31
N LEU A 25 29.13 12.79 16.24
CA LEU A 25 29.53 11.42 15.97
C LEU A 25 30.03 10.77 17.27
N ARG A 26 29.22 9.88 17.85
CA ARG A 26 29.73 8.88 18.79
C ARG A 26 30.40 7.79 17.98
N VAL A 27 31.69 7.99 17.81
CA VAL A 27 32.68 7.00 17.36
C VAL A 27 32.72 5.87 18.40
N ILE A 28 32.82 4.63 17.90
CA ILE A 28 32.96 3.33 18.62
C ILE A 28 31.65 2.70 19.17
N GLN A 29 30.88 2.06 18.28
CA GLN A 29 30.13 0.83 18.60
C GLN A 29 30.29 -0.13 17.42
N ILE A 30 31.41 -0.85 17.43
CA ILE A 30 31.69 -1.99 16.55
C ILE A 30 31.48 -3.20 17.47
N ASP A 31 30.25 -3.74 17.50
CA ASP A 31 29.88 -5.15 17.79
C ASP A 31 28.40 -5.31 18.19
N GLU A 32 27.69 -4.23 18.58
CA GLU A 32 26.25 -4.31 18.93
C GLU A 32 25.29 -3.92 17.79
N ARG A 33 25.81 -3.76 16.56
CA ARG A 33 24.97 -3.45 15.38
C ARG A 33 24.20 -4.65 14.86
N ALA A 34 24.77 -5.86 14.96
CA ALA A 34 24.17 -7.03 14.35
C ALA A 34 22.91 -7.55 15.06
N ILE A 35 22.58 -7.11 16.29
CA ILE A 35 21.40 -7.60 17.02
C ILE A 35 20.14 -6.77 16.73
N GLY A 36 20.27 -5.45 16.54
CA GLY A 36 19.14 -4.51 16.43
C GLY A 36 18.46 -4.39 15.07
N ASP A 37 19.07 -4.87 13.98
CA ASP A 37 18.61 -4.58 12.62
C ASP A 37 17.25 -5.21 12.28
N LEU A 38 17.05 -6.50 12.58
CA LEU A 38 15.78 -7.17 12.32
C LEU A 38 14.66 -6.61 13.21
N ASP A 39 14.95 -6.37 14.50
CA ASP A 39 13.96 -5.81 15.44
C ASP A 39 13.52 -4.41 15.00
N THR A 40 14.43 -3.61 14.43
CA THR A 40 14.12 -2.30 13.86
C THR A 40 13.20 -2.43 12.65
N ILE A 41 13.47 -3.37 11.74
CA ILE A 41 12.59 -3.62 10.58
C ILE A 41 11.21 -4.15 11.04
N GLU A 42 11.17 -5.10 11.96
CA GLU A 42 9.91 -5.65 12.49
C GLU A 42 9.08 -4.56 13.21
N ARG A 43 9.73 -3.70 13.99
CA ARG A 43 9.09 -2.54 14.64
C ARG A 43 8.60 -1.51 13.62
N ALA A 44 9.35 -1.29 12.54
CA ALA A 44 8.96 -0.39 11.45
C ALA A 44 7.76 -0.93 10.65
N LEU A 45 7.67 -2.26 10.48
CA LEU A 45 6.58 -2.91 9.75
C LEU A 45 5.31 -3.08 10.59
N ALA A 46 5.39 -3.09 11.92
CA ALA A 46 4.23 -3.27 12.79
C ALA A 46 3.10 -2.24 12.53
N PRO A 47 3.38 -0.92 12.44
CA PRO A 47 2.36 0.07 12.05
C PRO A 47 1.74 -0.17 10.68
N VAL A 48 2.50 -0.73 9.72
CA VAL A 48 1.98 -1.06 8.39
C VAL A 48 0.94 -2.18 8.51
N SER A 49 1.26 -3.26 9.22
CA SER A 49 0.32 -4.38 9.44
C SER A 49 -0.97 -3.94 10.15
N GLU A 50 -0.85 -3.09 11.16
CA GLU A 50 -1.99 -2.53 11.90
C GLU A 50 -2.83 -1.61 11.01
N SER A 51 -2.19 -0.74 10.24
CA SER A 51 -2.89 0.15 9.31
C SER A 51 -3.65 -0.61 8.22
N LEU A 52 -3.08 -1.69 7.68
CA LEU A 52 -3.77 -2.57 6.73
C LEU A 52 -4.96 -3.26 7.37
N ALA A 53 -4.86 -3.69 8.63
CA ALA A 53 -5.97 -4.33 9.35
C ALA A 53 -7.11 -3.33 9.60
N ASN A 54 -6.78 -2.07 9.89
CA ASN A 54 -7.76 -1.00 10.03
C ASN A 54 -8.44 -0.66 8.69
N VAL A 55 -7.69 -0.64 7.59
CA VAL A 55 -8.25 -0.48 6.23
C VAL A 55 -9.20 -1.63 5.90
N ASP A 56 -8.78 -2.87 6.17
CA ASP A 56 -9.57 -4.08 5.96
C ASP A 56 -10.90 -4.04 6.74
N ALA A 57 -10.83 -3.76 8.04
CA ALA A 57 -12.00 -3.59 8.89
C ALA A 57 -12.93 -2.46 8.39
N ALA A 58 -12.35 -1.35 7.92
CA ALA A 58 -13.13 -0.26 7.35
C ALA A 58 -13.86 -0.69 6.06
N ILE A 59 -13.21 -1.44 5.18
CA ILE A 59 -13.82 -2.02 3.97
C ILE A 59 -14.94 -3.00 4.32
N LEU A 60 -14.71 -3.87 5.30
CA LEU A 60 -15.73 -4.82 5.75
C LEU A 60 -16.94 -4.11 6.39
N SER A 61 -16.73 -2.95 7.01
CA SER A 61 -17.78 -2.11 7.60
C SER A 61 -18.50 -1.20 6.60
N LEU A 62 -18.11 -1.17 5.32
CA LEU A 62 -18.76 -0.31 4.33
C LEU A 62 -20.24 -0.68 4.15
N ASP A 63 -21.11 0.26 4.50
CA ASP A 63 -22.57 0.14 4.47
C ASP A 63 -23.23 1.01 3.40
N GLY A 64 -22.44 1.78 2.64
CA GLY A 64 -22.94 2.76 1.69
C GLY A 64 -23.25 4.13 2.33
N GLY A 65 -22.89 4.34 3.59
CA GLY A 65 -22.96 5.63 4.27
C GLY A 65 -21.72 6.51 3.99
N PRO A 66 -21.87 7.85 4.06
CA PRO A 66 -20.74 8.76 3.89
C PRO A 66 -19.70 8.65 5.04
N VAL A 67 -20.13 8.24 6.23
CA VAL A 67 -19.26 8.10 7.41
C VAL A 67 -18.27 6.95 7.22
N THR A 68 -18.74 5.78 6.79
CA THR A 68 -17.89 4.60 6.57
C THR A 68 -16.92 4.82 5.40
N ALA A 69 -17.38 5.49 4.34
CA ALA A 69 -16.51 5.92 3.23
C ALA A 69 -15.41 6.91 3.67
N ASN A 70 -15.73 7.87 4.54
CA ASN A 70 -14.74 8.80 5.08
C ASN A 70 -13.72 8.10 5.98
N ASN A 71 -14.16 7.14 6.81
CA ASN A 71 -13.25 6.33 7.63
C ASN A 71 -12.28 5.52 6.77
N LEU A 72 -12.77 4.90 5.69
CA LEU A 72 -11.92 4.20 4.74
C LEU A 72 -10.82 5.11 4.16
N LEU A 73 -11.18 6.34 3.77
CA LEU A 73 -10.23 7.31 3.24
C LEU A 73 -9.17 7.71 4.29
N ILE A 74 -9.57 7.89 5.56
CA ILE A 74 -8.64 8.23 6.65
C ILE A 74 -7.65 7.08 6.91
N PHE A 75 -8.15 5.85 7.06
CA PHE A 75 -7.29 4.69 7.31
C PHE A 75 -6.37 4.39 6.13
N SER A 76 -6.84 4.61 4.90
CA SER A 76 -6.01 4.47 3.70
C SER A 76 -4.84 5.46 3.68
N GLN A 77 -5.07 6.72 4.07
CA GLN A 77 -4.00 7.72 4.20
C GLN A 77 -3.02 7.34 5.32
N GLN A 78 -3.51 6.85 6.46
CA GLN A 78 -2.66 6.38 7.55
C GLN A 78 -1.78 5.20 7.11
N ALA A 79 -2.33 4.25 6.34
CA ALA A 79 -1.58 3.13 5.79
C ALA A 79 -0.47 3.60 4.83
N GLN A 80 -0.76 4.61 4.00
CA GLN A 80 0.27 5.21 3.15
C GLN A 80 1.41 5.82 3.99
N VAL A 81 1.09 6.64 4.99
CA VAL A 81 2.10 7.27 5.87
C VAL A 81 2.92 6.22 6.61
N ALA A 82 2.29 5.18 7.16
CA ALA A 82 2.98 4.08 7.83
C ALA A 82 3.93 3.34 6.87
N THR A 83 3.51 3.10 5.63
CA THR A 83 4.34 2.44 4.61
C THR A 83 5.54 3.29 4.21
N ASP A 84 5.34 4.59 4.03
CA ASP A 84 6.43 5.53 3.70
C ASP A 84 7.44 5.64 4.85
N GLN A 85 6.96 5.72 6.09
CA GLN A 85 7.82 5.72 7.29
C GLN A 85 8.60 4.41 7.44
N ALA A 86 7.93 3.27 7.23
CA ALA A 86 8.59 1.96 7.25
C ALA A 86 9.68 1.87 6.18
N THR A 87 9.43 2.41 4.98
CA THR A 87 10.41 2.43 3.89
C THR A 87 11.69 3.18 4.29
N VAL A 88 11.55 4.37 4.88
CA VAL A 88 12.70 5.17 5.35
C VAL A 88 13.47 4.43 6.46
N GLN A 89 12.77 3.82 7.41
CA GLN A 89 13.40 3.07 8.49
C GLN A 89 14.13 1.83 7.98
N VAL A 90 13.52 1.06 7.07
CA VAL A 90 14.15 -0.12 6.46
C VAL A 90 15.40 0.27 5.67
N GLN A 91 15.38 1.36 4.91
CA GLN A 91 16.54 1.82 4.14
C GLN A 91 17.74 2.16 5.02
N ALA A 92 17.50 2.64 6.25
CA ALA A 92 18.53 3.01 7.21
C ALA A 92 19.21 1.81 7.90
N VAL A 93 18.64 0.60 7.77
CA VAL A 93 19.16 -0.62 8.40
C VAL A 93 20.25 -1.27 7.52
N ASP A 94 21.22 -1.95 8.13
CA ASP A 94 22.25 -2.70 7.41
C ASP A 94 21.71 -4.00 6.76
N GLU A 95 22.55 -4.69 5.96
CA GLU A 95 22.16 -5.96 5.32
C GLU A 95 21.86 -7.05 6.37
N LEU A 96 20.79 -7.82 6.16
CA LEU A 96 20.38 -8.86 7.09
C LEU A 96 21.17 -10.15 6.90
N SER A 97 21.44 -10.85 8.00
CA SER A 97 21.94 -12.22 7.93
C SER A 97 20.87 -13.17 7.35
N ALA A 98 21.29 -14.27 6.72
CA ALA A 98 20.39 -15.23 6.08
C ALA A 98 19.28 -15.76 7.01
N PHE A 99 19.61 -16.01 8.28
CA PHE A 99 18.62 -16.46 9.27
C PHE A 99 17.58 -15.38 9.59
N ARG A 100 18.02 -14.12 9.72
CA ARG A 100 17.12 -12.97 9.95
C ARG A 100 16.25 -12.68 8.75
N ALA A 101 16.81 -12.76 7.54
CA ALA A 101 16.06 -12.63 6.30
C ALA A 101 14.97 -13.69 6.17
N ALA A 102 15.21 -14.93 6.60
CA ALA A 102 14.18 -15.98 6.61
C ALA A 102 13.02 -15.67 7.58
N ARG A 103 13.29 -14.99 8.70
CA ARG A 103 12.24 -14.52 9.63
C ARG A 103 11.48 -13.34 9.05
N LEU A 104 12.20 -12.33 8.53
CA LEU A 104 11.60 -11.20 7.83
C LEU A 104 10.66 -11.66 6.72
N ARG A 105 11.06 -12.68 5.94
CA ARG A 105 10.24 -13.27 4.90
C ARG A 105 8.86 -13.70 5.40
N ARG A 106 8.76 -14.35 6.56
CA ARG A 106 7.44 -14.75 7.11
C ARG A 106 6.56 -13.55 7.40
N THR A 107 7.14 -12.47 7.92
CA THR A 107 6.43 -11.21 8.15
C THR A 107 5.98 -10.58 6.83
N THR A 108 6.84 -10.59 5.80
CA THR A 108 6.50 -10.09 4.46
C THR A 108 5.42 -10.94 3.79
N ASP A 109 5.49 -12.27 3.88
CA ASP A 109 4.49 -13.19 3.35
C ASP A 109 3.12 -12.91 4.00
N ALA A 110 3.08 -12.71 5.32
CA ALA A 110 1.84 -12.34 6.03
C ALA A 110 1.29 -10.97 5.59
N LEU A 111 2.15 -9.98 5.33
CA LEU A 111 1.73 -8.68 4.78
C LEU A 111 1.17 -8.80 3.36
N ILE A 112 1.77 -9.67 2.52
CA ILE A 112 1.28 -9.95 1.17
C ILE A 112 -0.09 -10.62 1.23
N ASP A 113 -0.28 -11.61 2.09
CA ASP A 113 -1.57 -12.30 2.28
C ASP A 113 -2.65 -11.33 2.78
N GLN A 114 -2.31 -10.49 3.75
CA GLN A 114 -3.21 -9.46 4.27
C GLN A 114 -3.58 -8.45 3.18
N THR A 115 -2.60 -7.95 2.42
CA THR A 115 -2.87 -7.02 1.30
C THR A 115 -3.75 -7.68 0.22
N THR A 116 -3.52 -8.96 -0.07
CA THR A 116 -4.35 -9.73 -1.02
C THR A 116 -5.79 -9.82 -0.56
N THR A 117 -5.99 -10.09 0.73
CA THR A 117 -7.33 -10.16 1.34
C THR A 117 -8.01 -8.80 1.26
N THR A 118 -7.35 -7.74 1.71
CA THR A 118 -7.88 -6.37 1.72
C THR A 118 -8.21 -5.85 0.32
N VAL A 119 -7.38 -6.14 -0.69
CA VAL A 119 -7.68 -5.78 -2.09
C VAL A 119 -8.85 -6.61 -2.61
N GLY A 120 -8.93 -7.91 -2.30
CA GLY A 120 -10.07 -8.77 -2.66
C GLY A 120 -11.39 -8.28 -2.06
N ASP A 121 -11.37 -7.87 -0.79
CA ASP A 121 -12.53 -7.31 -0.10
C ASP A 121 -12.92 -5.94 -0.67
N LEU A 122 -11.93 -5.09 -0.99
CA LEU A 122 -12.17 -3.81 -1.63
C LEU A 122 -12.85 -3.99 -3.00
N VAL A 123 -12.37 -4.93 -3.82
CA VAL A 123 -13.00 -5.24 -5.12
C VAL A 123 -14.41 -5.77 -4.93
N SER A 124 -14.63 -6.64 -3.94
CA SER A 124 -15.96 -7.19 -3.62
C SER A 124 -16.95 -6.10 -3.16
N ARG A 125 -16.45 -5.03 -2.54
CA ARG A 125 -17.24 -3.85 -2.11
C ARG A 125 -17.42 -2.79 -3.18
N LYS A 126 -16.85 -2.97 -4.38
CA LYS A 126 -16.95 -2.00 -5.49
C LYS A 126 -18.38 -1.52 -5.77
N PRO A 127 -19.44 -2.36 -5.80
CA PRO A 127 -20.80 -1.86 -6.07
C PRO A 127 -21.29 -0.81 -5.07
N ILE A 128 -20.87 -0.91 -3.81
CA ILE A 128 -21.23 0.07 -2.77
C ILE A 128 -20.51 1.40 -3.03
N LEU A 129 -19.22 1.34 -3.35
CA LEU A 129 -18.40 2.51 -3.67
C LEU A 129 -18.83 3.20 -4.98
N ASP A 130 -19.30 2.41 -5.96
CA ASP A 130 -19.86 2.90 -7.23
C ASP A 130 -21.17 3.68 -6.97
N ASN A 131 -22.08 3.12 -6.17
CA ASN A 131 -23.33 3.79 -5.79
C ASN A 131 -23.09 5.08 -4.99
N LEU A 132 -22.00 5.13 -4.24
CA LEU A 132 -21.54 6.32 -3.52
C LEU A 132 -20.80 7.34 -4.42
N GLY A 133 -20.43 6.96 -5.64
CA GLY A 133 -19.64 7.80 -6.54
C GLY A 133 -18.20 8.04 -6.10
N VAL A 134 -17.66 7.21 -5.20
CA VAL A 134 -16.30 7.35 -4.63
C VAL A 134 -15.28 6.37 -5.23
N SER A 135 -15.67 5.53 -6.20
CA SER A 135 -14.77 4.57 -6.85
C SER A 135 -13.53 5.21 -7.50
N GLY A 136 -13.63 6.46 -7.97
CA GLY A 136 -12.47 7.20 -8.47
C GLY A 136 -11.42 7.51 -7.39
N VAL A 137 -11.87 7.80 -6.17
CA VAL A 137 -10.97 8.04 -5.01
C VAL A 137 -10.31 6.72 -4.59
N ALA A 138 -11.05 5.61 -4.61
CA ALA A 138 -10.49 4.30 -4.34
C ALA A 138 -9.43 3.90 -5.38
N LEU A 139 -9.67 4.18 -6.67
CA LEU A 139 -8.70 3.96 -7.75
C LEU A 139 -7.41 4.75 -7.52
N GLU A 140 -7.52 6.05 -7.23
CA GLU A 140 -6.36 6.89 -6.97
C GLU A 140 -5.58 6.41 -5.74
N SER A 141 -6.29 5.99 -4.69
CA SER A 141 -5.65 5.44 -3.49
C SER A 141 -4.89 4.15 -3.78
N LEU A 142 -5.48 3.20 -4.52
CA LEU A 142 -4.80 1.96 -4.93
C LEU A 142 -3.53 2.25 -5.74
N GLN A 143 -3.56 3.24 -6.63
CA GLN A 143 -2.37 3.64 -7.40
C GLN A 143 -1.26 4.20 -6.50
N ARG A 144 -1.61 5.05 -5.52
CA ARG A 144 -0.65 5.58 -4.53
C ARG A 144 -0.08 4.46 -3.67
N GLN A 145 -0.92 3.56 -3.19
CA GLN A 145 -0.52 2.41 -2.38
C GLN A 145 0.37 1.43 -3.15
N LYS A 146 0.17 1.28 -4.47
CA LYS A 146 1.10 0.55 -5.34
C LYS A 146 2.48 1.17 -5.32
N ILE A 147 2.59 2.48 -5.49
CA ILE A 147 3.89 3.17 -5.52
C ILE A 147 4.62 3.00 -4.17
N SER A 148 3.95 3.23 -3.05
CA SER A 148 4.57 3.09 -1.72
C SER A 148 4.94 1.64 -1.40
N SER A 149 4.07 0.68 -1.71
CA SER A 149 4.36 -0.75 -1.53
C SER A 149 5.55 -1.24 -2.37
N MET A 150 5.68 -0.75 -3.61
CA MET A 150 6.83 -1.06 -4.47
C MET A 150 8.13 -0.46 -3.94
N ALA A 151 8.07 0.75 -3.37
CA ALA A 151 9.24 1.35 -2.71
C ALA A 151 9.66 0.56 -1.47
N LEU A 152 8.70 0.14 -0.63
CA LEU A 152 8.97 -0.67 0.56
C LEU A 152 9.57 -2.04 0.20
N THR A 153 8.99 -2.74 -0.77
CA THR A 153 9.50 -4.05 -1.21
C THR A 153 10.88 -3.95 -1.86
N ALA A 154 11.15 -2.92 -2.66
CA ALA A 154 12.49 -2.65 -3.16
C ALA A 154 13.50 -2.38 -2.03
N ALA A 155 13.12 -1.59 -1.02
CA ALA A 155 13.98 -1.36 0.14
C ALA A 155 14.26 -2.64 0.92
N LEU A 156 13.26 -3.52 1.09
CA LEU A 156 13.45 -4.83 1.74
C LEU A 156 14.34 -5.75 0.92
N GLU A 157 14.20 -5.79 -0.42
CA GLU A 157 15.05 -6.57 -1.32
C GLU A 157 16.53 -6.22 -1.18
N GLU A 158 16.85 -4.93 -1.02
CA GLU A 158 18.22 -4.46 -0.82
C GLU A 158 18.83 -4.95 0.50
N LYS A 159 18.00 -5.24 1.52
CA LYS A 159 18.47 -5.75 2.83
C LYS A 159 18.52 -7.27 2.89
N VAL A 160 17.99 -7.98 1.89
CA VAL A 160 18.01 -9.44 1.83
C VAL A 160 19.29 -9.92 1.14
N PRO A 161 20.02 -10.89 1.72
CA PRO A 161 21.23 -11.42 1.12
C PRO A 161 20.93 -12.08 -0.22
N ARG A 162 21.92 -12.14 -1.12
CA ARG A 162 21.76 -12.67 -2.51
C ARG A 162 20.97 -13.97 -2.63
N VAL A 163 21.09 -14.88 -1.67
CA VAL A 163 20.38 -16.17 -1.66
C VAL A 163 18.85 -15.99 -1.56
N GLY A 164 18.39 -14.94 -0.86
CA GLY A 164 16.97 -14.62 -0.69
C GLY A 164 16.40 -13.63 -1.71
N GLN A 165 17.23 -12.93 -2.50
CA GLN A 165 16.77 -11.90 -3.44
C GLN A 165 15.78 -12.43 -4.48
N ARG A 166 15.97 -13.66 -4.97
CA ARG A 166 15.04 -14.28 -5.93
C ARG A 166 13.64 -14.44 -5.35
N ILE A 167 13.57 -14.85 -4.08
CA ILE A 167 12.31 -15.05 -3.37
C ILE A 167 11.64 -13.70 -3.08
N ALA A 168 12.42 -12.70 -2.64
CA ALA A 168 11.90 -11.37 -2.40
C ALA A 168 11.30 -10.74 -3.68
N ALA A 169 11.97 -10.94 -4.83
CA ALA A 169 11.47 -10.52 -6.13
C ALA A 169 10.16 -11.22 -6.52
N GLU A 170 9.98 -12.50 -6.16
CA GLU A 170 8.72 -13.22 -6.38
C GLU A 170 7.59 -12.64 -5.54
N GLY A 171 7.84 -12.35 -4.27
CA GLY A 171 6.87 -11.67 -3.39
C GLY A 171 6.49 -10.28 -3.91
N ARG A 172 7.46 -9.52 -4.43
CA ARG A 172 7.19 -8.22 -5.07
C ARG A 172 6.27 -8.37 -6.29
N LEU A 173 6.54 -9.33 -7.17
CA LEU A 173 5.72 -9.58 -8.37
C LEU A 173 4.30 -10.02 -7.99
N GLN A 174 4.14 -10.84 -6.96
CA GLN A 174 2.83 -11.23 -6.45
C GLN A 174 2.05 -10.02 -5.93
N LEU A 175 2.69 -9.18 -5.11
CA LEU A 175 2.09 -7.96 -4.57
C LEU A 175 1.70 -6.98 -5.68
N GLU A 176 2.60 -6.77 -6.66
CA GLU A 176 2.32 -5.95 -7.84
C GLU A 176 1.11 -6.48 -8.62
N SER A 177 1.05 -7.78 -8.87
CA SER A 177 -0.07 -8.40 -9.58
C SER A 177 -1.40 -8.21 -8.87
N VAL A 178 -1.44 -8.39 -7.55
CA VAL A 178 -2.67 -8.19 -6.75
C VAL A 178 -3.14 -6.74 -6.82
N LEU A 179 -2.24 -5.79 -6.67
CA LEU A 179 -2.57 -4.37 -6.74
C LEU A 179 -3.02 -3.97 -8.15
N ASP A 180 -2.40 -4.50 -9.20
CA ASP A 180 -2.80 -4.28 -10.58
C ASP A 180 -4.19 -4.85 -10.88
N GLN A 181 -4.53 -6.01 -10.33
CA GLN A 181 -5.89 -6.56 -10.43
C GLN A 181 -6.92 -5.64 -9.75
N GLY A 182 -6.60 -5.12 -8.56
CA GLY A 182 -7.44 -4.14 -7.87
C GLY A 182 -7.63 -2.86 -8.69
N ILE A 183 -6.54 -2.29 -9.20
CA ILE A 183 -6.56 -1.09 -10.06
C ILE A 183 -7.40 -1.34 -11.32
N ALA A 184 -7.22 -2.49 -11.98
CA ALA A 184 -7.99 -2.86 -13.17
C ALA A 184 -9.49 -2.96 -12.88
N ALA A 185 -9.86 -3.57 -11.75
CA ALA A 185 -11.27 -3.67 -11.33
C ALA A 185 -11.93 -2.29 -11.14
N TYR A 186 -11.20 -1.32 -10.57
CA TYR A 186 -11.69 0.04 -10.35
C TYR A 186 -11.58 0.97 -11.56
N SER A 187 -10.77 0.62 -12.55
CA SER A 187 -10.62 1.39 -13.79
C SER A 187 -11.82 1.23 -14.73
N VAL A 188 -12.64 0.19 -14.53
CA VAL A 188 -13.89 0.01 -15.28
C VAL A 188 -14.92 1.00 -14.72
N PRO A 189 -15.44 1.94 -15.54
CA PRO A 189 -16.47 2.87 -15.11
C PRO A 189 -17.65 2.10 -14.54
N ALA A 190 -18.24 2.60 -13.46
CA ALA A 190 -19.51 2.06 -12.98
C ALA A 190 -20.50 2.07 -14.14
N ALA A 191 -21.01 0.90 -14.53
CA ALA A 191 -22.11 0.84 -15.48
C ALA A 191 -23.23 1.70 -14.89
N ALA A 192 -23.66 2.74 -15.62
CA ALA A 192 -24.68 3.65 -15.14
C ALA A 192 -25.91 2.80 -14.78
N THR A 193 -26.12 2.58 -13.48
CA THR A 193 -27.31 1.93 -12.96
C THR A 193 -28.41 2.92 -13.22
N VAL A 194 -29.08 2.78 -14.37
CA VAL A 194 -30.30 3.53 -14.66
C VAL A 194 -31.21 3.21 -13.49
N PRO A 195 -31.55 4.19 -12.63
CA PRO A 195 -32.35 3.93 -11.46
C PRO A 195 -33.64 3.27 -11.95
N ALA A 196 -33.87 2.04 -11.51
CA ALA A 196 -35.08 1.31 -11.81
C ALA A 196 -36.21 2.15 -11.21
N ASN A 197 -36.89 2.93 -12.05
CA ASN A 197 -38.04 3.70 -11.64
C ASN A 197 -39.14 2.69 -11.28
N PRO A 198 -39.50 2.51 -10.00
CA PRO A 198 -40.46 1.49 -9.59
C PRO A 198 -41.89 1.80 -10.07
N ASN A 199 -42.13 2.98 -10.64
CA ASN A 199 -43.40 3.40 -11.23
C ASN A 199 -43.41 3.31 -12.77
N GLY A 200 -42.79 2.28 -13.34
CA GLY A 200 -42.85 2.00 -14.77
C GLY A 200 -44.25 1.64 -15.26
N ILE A 201 -45.14 2.63 -15.37
CA ILE A 201 -46.17 2.63 -16.41
C ILE A 201 -45.37 2.69 -17.73
N PRO A 202 -45.65 1.85 -18.74
CA PRO A 202 -44.95 1.92 -20.03
C PRO A 202 -45.21 3.29 -20.67
N ILE A 203 -44.24 4.21 -20.55
CA ILE A 203 -44.31 5.50 -21.21
C ILE A 203 -43.88 5.27 -22.66
N ALA A 204 -44.81 5.54 -23.57
CA ALA A 204 -44.60 5.47 -25.01
C ALA A 204 -43.37 6.26 -25.47
N ALA A 205 -42.75 5.77 -26.54
CA ALA A 205 -41.55 6.31 -27.16
C ALA A 205 -41.57 7.86 -27.26
N PRO A 206 -40.45 8.56 -26.95
CA PRO A 206 -40.40 10.00 -27.02
C PRO A 206 -40.58 10.47 -28.47
N ALA A 207 -41.52 11.39 -28.69
CA ALA A 207 -41.65 12.11 -29.95
C ALA A 207 -40.37 12.92 -30.25
N PRO A 208 -40.00 13.11 -31.53
CA PRO A 208 -38.80 13.85 -31.92
C PRO A 208 -38.82 15.29 -31.37
N PRO A 209 -37.66 15.82 -30.93
CA PRO A 209 -37.58 17.12 -30.28
C PRO A 209 -37.94 18.26 -31.25
N ALA A 210 -38.87 19.11 -30.80
CA ALA A 210 -39.24 20.36 -31.48
C ALA A 210 -38.09 21.37 -31.43
N ALA A 211 -38.01 22.20 -32.47
CA ALA A 211 -36.95 23.16 -32.74
C ALA A 211 -36.67 24.13 -31.57
N ALA A 212 -35.39 24.46 -31.41
CA ALA A 212 -34.83 25.30 -30.34
C ALA A 212 -35.42 26.72 -30.30
N PRO A 213 -35.83 27.23 -29.12
CA PRO A 213 -36.15 28.64 -28.92
C PRO A 213 -34.88 29.52 -28.87
N ALA A 214 -35.03 30.77 -29.34
CA ALA A 214 -34.01 31.80 -29.42
C ALA A 214 -33.41 32.20 -28.04
N PRO A 215 -32.15 32.71 -28.02
CA PRO A 215 -31.46 33.06 -26.78
C PRO A 215 -32.04 34.33 -26.11
N PRO A 216 -32.30 34.31 -24.79
CA PRO A 216 -32.53 35.53 -24.04
C PRO A 216 -31.21 36.26 -23.75
N ALA A 217 -31.19 37.56 -24.05
CA ALA A 217 -30.23 38.52 -23.52
C ALA A 217 -30.56 38.79 -22.04
N ASP A 218 -29.57 38.67 -21.16
CA ASP A 218 -29.22 39.69 -20.17
C ASP A 218 -28.12 39.16 -19.24
N GLN A 219 -27.07 39.96 -19.11
CA GLN A 219 -25.84 39.68 -18.40
C GLN A 219 -25.94 40.29 -16.99
N PRO A 220 -25.91 39.50 -15.89
CA PRO A 220 -25.90 40.05 -14.54
C PRO A 220 -24.54 40.68 -14.17
N ALA A 221 -24.62 41.80 -13.46
CA ALA A 221 -23.50 42.64 -13.01
C ALA A 221 -22.48 41.91 -12.11
N PRO A 222 -21.21 42.38 -12.05
CA PRO A 222 -20.15 41.77 -11.25
C PRO A 222 -20.40 41.90 -9.73
N PRO A 223 -20.16 40.84 -8.94
CA PRO A 223 -20.25 40.90 -7.49
C PRO A 223 -19.12 41.73 -6.87
N ALA A 224 -19.48 42.40 -5.76
CA ALA A 224 -18.68 43.35 -5.01
C ALA A 224 -17.46 42.75 -4.29
N ALA A 225 -16.57 43.66 -3.89
CA ALA A 225 -15.23 43.42 -3.37
C ALA A 225 -15.11 42.41 -2.21
N SER A 226 -13.97 41.73 -2.23
CA SER A 226 -13.48 40.75 -1.26
C SER A 226 -13.47 41.29 0.18
N PRO A 227 -13.97 40.52 1.17
CA PRO A 227 -13.89 40.91 2.57
C PRO A 227 -12.44 40.87 3.10
N ALA A 228 -12.14 41.82 3.98
CA ALA A 228 -10.84 42.00 4.63
C ALA A 228 -10.41 40.76 5.46
N PRO A 229 -9.10 40.50 5.57
CA PRO A 229 -8.58 39.34 6.31
C PRO A 229 -8.95 39.42 7.81
N PRO A 230 -9.33 38.29 8.43
CA PRO A 230 -9.60 38.24 9.87
C PRO A 230 -8.35 38.53 10.70
N ALA A 231 -8.55 39.27 11.79
CA ALA A 231 -7.52 39.66 12.73
C ALA A 231 -6.82 38.45 13.36
N ALA A 232 -5.53 38.63 13.67
CA ALA A 232 -4.64 37.63 14.25
C ALA A 232 -5.23 36.95 15.50
N SER A 233 -5.08 35.63 15.56
CA SER A 233 -5.43 34.82 16.73
C SER A 233 -4.75 35.33 18.01
N PRO A 234 -5.47 35.35 19.14
CA PRO A 234 -4.91 35.73 20.43
C PRO A 234 -3.83 34.74 20.90
N ALA A 235 -2.81 35.29 21.57
CA ALA A 235 -1.69 34.55 22.13
C ALA A 235 -2.16 33.47 23.14
N PRO A 236 -1.48 32.30 23.18
CA PRO A 236 -1.85 31.22 24.10
C PRO A 236 -1.71 31.68 25.56
N PRO A 237 -2.68 31.33 26.44
CA PRO A 237 -2.62 31.67 27.85
C PRO A 237 -1.45 30.97 28.56
N ALA A 238 -0.80 31.70 29.47
CA ALA A 238 0.30 31.21 30.29
C ALA A 238 -0.12 29.96 31.09
N ALA A 239 0.77 28.97 31.12
CA ALA A 239 0.57 27.71 31.82
C ALA A 239 0.25 27.96 33.32
N ALA A 240 -0.84 27.35 33.79
CA ALA A 240 -1.21 27.37 35.19
C ALA A 240 -0.18 26.64 36.07
N PRO A 241 0.02 27.06 37.33
CA PRO A 241 0.95 26.42 38.26
C PRO A 241 0.54 24.98 38.57
N VAL A 242 1.52 24.09 38.49
CA VAL A 242 1.38 22.65 38.79
C VAL A 242 1.06 22.48 40.29
N PRO A 243 0.01 21.74 40.67
CA PRO A 243 -0.31 21.51 42.08
C PRO A 243 0.75 20.65 42.79
N PRO A 244 0.93 20.83 44.11
CA PRO A 244 1.89 20.06 44.91
C PRO A 244 1.48 18.58 45.01
N ALA A 245 2.48 17.71 44.93
CA ALA A 245 2.34 16.26 45.01
C ALA A 245 1.71 15.83 46.35
N VAL A 246 0.60 15.08 46.27
CA VAL A 246 -0.01 14.39 47.41
C VAL A 246 0.77 13.10 47.72
N PRO A 247 1.04 12.77 49.00
CA PRO A 247 1.68 11.52 49.39
C PRO A 247 0.81 10.30 49.07
N ALA A 248 1.40 9.31 48.41
CA ALA A 248 0.77 8.03 48.12
C ALA A 248 0.47 7.26 49.42
N VAL A 249 -0.82 7.09 49.74
CA VAL A 249 -1.31 6.16 50.76
C VAL A 249 -2.04 5.03 50.05
N GLY A 250 -1.54 3.81 50.19
CA GLY A 250 -2.25 2.61 49.75
C GLY A 250 -1.32 1.53 49.21
N ALA A 251 -0.83 0.67 50.09
CA ALA A 251 -0.22 -0.60 49.69
C ALA A 251 -1.24 -1.46 48.93
N PRO A 252 -0.88 -2.11 47.82
CA PRO A 252 -1.78 -3.01 47.11
C PRO A 252 -2.09 -4.23 47.96
N ILE A 253 -3.39 -4.53 48.09
CA ILE A 253 -3.88 -5.80 48.62
C ILE A 253 -3.37 -6.92 47.68
N PRO A 254 -2.73 -7.99 48.20
CA PRO A 254 -2.22 -9.07 47.36
C PRO A 254 -3.37 -9.76 46.62
N ALA A 255 -3.17 -9.96 45.32
CA ALA A 255 -4.09 -10.68 44.44
C ALA A 255 -4.31 -12.12 44.94
N PRO A 256 -5.52 -12.68 44.77
CA PRO A 256 -5.81 -14.07 45.12
C PRO A 256 -4.91 -15.03 44.32
N VAL A 257 -4.28 -15.94 45.06
CA VAL A 257 -3.41 -16.98 44.53
C VAL A 257 -4.23 -17.89 43.60
N PRO A 258 -3.79 -18.16 42.35
CA PRO A 258 -4.47 -19.08 41.45
C PRO A 258 -4.55 -20.48 42.07
N GLN A 259 -5.76 -21.03 42.12
CA GLN A 259 -6.02 -22.40 42.55
C GLN A 259 -5.39 -23.37 41.53
N PRO A 260 -4.62 -24.39 41.96
CA PRO A 260 -3.99 -25.34 41.04
C PRO A 260 -5.04 -26.12 40.24
N ALA A 261 -4.92 -26.10 38.92
CA ALA A 261 -5.70 -26.98 38.04
C ALA A 261 -5.40 -28.46 38.34
N PRO A 262 -6.38 -29.37 38.20
CA PRO A 262 -6.16 -30.81 38.35
C PRO A 262 -5.09 -31.30 37.37
N ALA A 263 -4.12 -32.06 37.88
CA ALA A 263 -3.02 -32.63 37.13
C ALA A 263 -3.54 -33.55 36.02
N VAL A 264 -3.44 -33.09 34.77
CA VAL A 264 -3.54 -33.95 33.59
C VAL A 264 -2.22 -34.69 33.46
N GLY A 265 -2.32 -36.02 33.33
CA GLY A 265 -1.20 -36.96 33.40
C GLY A 265 -0.01 -36.58 32.54
N ALA A 266 1.18 -36.76 33.12
CA ALA A 266 2.45 -36.56 32.47
C ALA A 266 2.55 -37.42 31.18
N PRO A 267 2.97 -36.84 30.04
CA PRO A 267 3.35 -37.64 28.89
C PRO A 267 4.63 -38.44 29.21
N PRO A 268 4.81 -39.63 28.63
CA PRO A 268 5.97 -40.48 28.85
C PRO A 268 7.26 -39.75 28.45
N ALA A 269 8.30 -39.89 29.29
CA ALA A 269 9.62 -39.34 29.08
C ALA A 269 10.19 -39.78 27.72
N VAL A 270 10.37 -38.82 26.82
CA VAL A 270 11.11 -39.03 25.57
C VAL A 270 12.59 -39.10 25.95
N ALA A 271 13.23 -40.22 25.59
CA ALA A 271 14.64 -40.48 25.83
C ALA A 271 15.53 -39.35 25.30
N PRO A 272 16.66 -39.05 25.98
CA PRO A 272 17.60 -38.02 25.52
C PRO A 272 18.11 -38.37 24.12
N ALA A 273 18.00 -37.41 23.20
CA ALA A 273 18.53 -37.52 21.86
C ALA A 273 20.06 -37.78 21.90
N PRO A 274 20.60 -38.64 21.00
CA PRO A 274 22.01 -38.94 20.96
C PRO A 274 22.84 -37.68 20.66
N VAL A 275 23.92 -37.52 21.42
CA VAL A 275 24.93 -36.47 21.23
C VAL A 275 25.46 -36.53 19.78
N PRO A 276 25.49 -35.41 19.04
CA PRO A 276 26.05 -35.39 17.69
C PRO A 276 27.51 -35.83 17.69
N ALA A 277 27.85 -36.75 16.80
CA ALA A 277 29.23 -37.18 16.57
C ALA A 277 30.12 -35.98 16.17
N PRO A 278 31.39 -35.96 16.58
CA PRO A 278 32.34 -34.92 16.18
C PRO A 278 32.48 -34.90 14.65
N ALA A 279 32.29 -33.72 14.05
CA ALA A 279 32.44 -33.52 12.62
C ALA A 279 33.89 -33.84 12.17
N PRO A 280 34.07 -34.50 11.02
CA PRO A 280 35.39 -34.76 10.46
C PRO A 280 36.11 -33.45 10.11
N ASN A 281 37.37 -33.37 10.52
CA ASN A 281 38.27 -32.26 10.26
C ASN A 281 38.54 -32.16 8.74
N VAL A 282 37.88 -31.24 8.04
CA VAL A 282 38.09 -31.01 6.61
C VAL A 282 39.32 -30.10 6.44
N PRO A 283 40.33 -30.49 5.63
CA PRO A 283 41.52 -29.67 5.39
C PRO A 283 41.16 -28.34 4.72
N ALA A 284 41.85 -27.28 5.16
CA ALA A 284 41.69 -25.91 4.68
C ALA A 284 41.77 -25.83 3.14
N ALA A 285 40.71 -25.29 2.53
CA ALA A 285 40.70 -25.00 1.10
C ALA A 285 41.73 -23.90 0.78
N PRO A 286 42.42 -23.98 -0.37
CA PRO A 286 43.40 -22.99 -0.79
C PRO A 286 42.75 -21.61 -0.98
N MET A 287 43.46 -20.57 -0.53
CA MET A 287 43.02 -19.18 -0.65
C MET A 287 42.73 -18.80 -2.11
N PRO A 288 41.68 -18.00 -2.38
CA PRO A 288 41.39 -17.52 -3.72
C PRO A 288 42.51 -16.59 -4.20
N VAL A 289 43.04 -16.89 -5.39
CA VAL A 289 44.02 -16.08 -6.10
C VAL A 289 43.35 -14.75 -6.51
N PRO A 290 44.00 -13.59 -6.34
CA PRO A 290 43.42 -12.29 -6.69
C PRO A 290 43.02 -12.24 -8.17
N VAL A 291 41.73 -11.96 -8.41
CA VAL A 291 41.18 -11.75 -9.75
C VAL A 291 41.68 -10.39 -10.27
N PRO A 292 42.30 -10.32 -11.47
CA PRO A 292 42.77 -9.06 -12.03
C PRO A 292 41.60 -8.11 -12.35
N PRO A 293 41.80 -6.79 -12.21
CA PRO A 293 40.75 -5.81 -12.46
C PRO A 293 40.28 -5.84 -13.93
N PRO A 294 38.98 -5.62 -14.19
CA PRO A 294 38.44 -5.59 -15.54
C PRO A 294 39.06 -4.43 -16.34
N GLN A 295 39.70 -4.77 -17.47
CA GLN A 295 40.17 -3.76 -18.41
C GLN A 295 38.97 -3.10 -19.07
N ILE A 296 38.80 -1.80 -18.81
CA ILE A 296 37.78 -0.96 -19.44
C ILE A 296 38.24 -0.66 -20.87
N THR A 297 37.70 -1.37 -21.85
CA THR A 297 37.80 -0.96 -23.26
C THR A 297 36.72 0.09 -23.56
N PRO A 298 37.07 1.27 -24.11
CA PRO A 298 36.09 2.30 -24.47
C PRO A 298 35.21 1.84 -25.64
N PRO A 299 33.88 2.06 -25.60
CA PRO A 299 33.00 1.74 -26.71
C PRO A 299 33.20 2.75 -27.86
N THR A 300 33.95 2.36 -28.88
CA THR A 300 33.92 3.03 -30.18
C THR A 300 32.61 2.75 -30.90
N GLY A 301 31.82 3.80 -31.11
CA GLY A 301 31.02 3.97 -32.33
C GLY A 301 29.69 3.20 -32.44
N ARG A 302 28.56 3.91 -32.27
CA ARG A 302 27.28 3.50 -32.86
C ARG A 302 26.43 4.68 -33.34
N LYS A 303 27.02 5.49 -34.23
CA LYS A 303 26.23 6.23 -35.24
C LYS A 303 25.80 5.20 -36.28
N ASP A 304 24.60 4.62 -36.22
CA ASP A 304 23.84 4.09 -37.38
C ASP A 304 22.59 3.29 -36.98
N ARG A 305 21.59 3.97 -36.39
CA ARG A 305 20.25 3.38 -36.22
C ARG A 305 19.14 4.40 -36.50
N LYS A 306 19.12 4.93 -37.73
CA LYS A 306 18.02 5.80 -38.21
C LYS A 306 17.29 5.32 -39.47
N LYS A 307 17.52 4.09 -39.98
CA LYS A 307 16.93 3.64 -41.25
C LYS A 307 16.06 2.37 -41.24
N LYS A 308 15.62 1.83 -40.09
CA LYS A 308 14.81 0.59 -40.05
C LYS A 308 13.40 0.74 -39.43
N LYS A 309 12.73 1.88 -39.66
CA LYS A 309 11.32 2.12 -39.23
C LYS A 309 10.34 2.31 -40.41
N LYS A 310 10.66 1.81 -41.61
CA LYS A 310 9.76 1.96 -42.79
C LYS A 310 9.37 0.66 -43.51
N ALA A 311 9.80 -0.51 -43.03
CA ALA A 311 9.49 -1.79 -43.68
C ALA A 311 8.47 -2.68 -42.93
N ASN A 312 8.00 -2.29 -41.74
CA ASN A 312 7.08 -3.13 -40.95
C ASN A 312 5.66 -2.57 -40.84
N ARG A 313 5.27 -1.68 -41.78
CA ARG A 313 3.92 -1.07 -41.84
C ARG A 313 3.19 -1.41 -43.14
N LEU A 314 3.57 -2.52 -43.79
CA LEU A 314 3.01 -2.93 -45.08
C LEU A 314 2.67 -4.44 -45.16
N LEU A 315 2.41 -5.09 -44.03
CA LEU A 315 2.08 -6.53 -43.96
C LEU A 315 1.00 -6.85 -42.91
N LYS A 316 0.03 -5.94 -42.70
CA LYS A 316 -1.11 -6.24 -41.80
C LYS A 316 -2.41 -5.57 -42.25
N VAL A 317 -2.66 -5.65 -43.54
CA VAL A 317 -3.95 -5.35 -44.19
C VAL A 317 -4.17 -6.49 -45.17
N GLU A 318 -4.85 -7.55 -44.70
CA GLU A 318 -5.52 -8.66 -45.41
C GLU A 318 -5.67 -9.82 -44.40
N GLU A 319 -6.80 -10.53 -44.43
CA GLU A 319 -7.40 -11.44 -43.41
C GLU A 319 -8.21 -10.70 -42.32
N GLU A 320 -9.53 -10.80 -42.21
CA GLU A 320 -10.55 -11.63 -42.87
C GLU A 320 -11.88 -10.88 -42.85
N ASP A 321 -12.45 -10.71 -44.05
CA ASP A 321 -13.89 -10.59 -44.28
C ASP A 321 -14.39 -12.02 -44.56
N GLY A 322 -15.26 -12.56 -43.69
CA GLY A 322 -15.49 -14.00 -43.60
C GLY A 322 -16.82 -14.39 -42.94
N THR A 323 -17.90 -13.90 -43.54
CA THR A 323 -19.29 -14.36 -43.47
C THR A 323 -19.53 -15.85 -43.11
N ALA A 324 -20.27 -16.14 -42.04
CA ALA A 324 -21.21 -17.28 -41.89
C ALA A 324 -22.01 -17.06 -40.58
N LYS A 325 -23.30 -16.73 -40.55
CA LYS A 325 -24.52 -17.42 -41.01
C LYS A 325 -24.81 -18.74 -40.25
N ALA A 326 -25.91 -18.70 -39.50
CA ALA A 326 -26.86 -19.78 -39.13
C ALA A 326 -26.66 -20.60 -37.84
N ALA A 327 -27.69 -20.50 -36.98
CA ALA A 327 -28.36 -21.50 -36.11
C ALA A 327 -28.77 -20.77 -34.80
N VAL A 328 -30.00 -20.37 -34.48
CA VAL A 328 -31.34 -20.99 -34.60
C VAL A 328 -31.35 -22.46 -34.21
N GLU A 329 -31.70 -22.73 -32.95
CA GLU A 329 -32.55 -23.85 -32.51
C GLU A 329 -33.07 -23.59 -31.08
N PRO A 330 -34.15 -24.28 -30.65
CA PRO A 330 -35.28 -23.64 -29.96
C PRO A 330 -35.53 -24.12 -28.52
N VAL A 331 -36.46 -23.40 -27.89
CA VAL A 331 -37.46 -23.80 -26.88
C VAL A 331 -37.60 -25.31 -26.60
N GLU A 332 -37.46 -25.67 -25.31
CA GLU A 332 -38.29 -26.66 -24.59
C GLU A 332 -38.59 -26.06 -23.20
N GLN A 333 -39.85 -25.64 -22.99
CA GLN A 333 -40.85 -26.23 -22.07
C GLN A 333 -40.58 -25.99 -20.58
#